data_AF-A0A915YBZ0-F1
#
_entry.id   AF-A0A915YBZ0-F1
#
_cell.length_a   1.000
_cell.length_b   1.000
_cell.length_c   1.000
_cell.angle_alpha   90.00
_cell.angle_beta   90.00
_cell.angle_gamma   90.00
#
_symmetry.space_group_name_H-M   'P 1'
#
loop_
_entity.id
_entity.type
_entity.pdbx_description
1 polymer ?
#
loop_
_entity_poly.entity_id
_entity_poly.type
_entity_poly.pdbx_seq_one_letter_code
_entity_poly.pdbx_strand_id
1 'polypeptide(L)'
;MPTPQLNLIAQSILFLMPSGIQSNFQVRLGVHTDATTVLSKGDFTIANCKDIPDAVDKAMQLITAMNLSIADNFILVLPPFIGKNEAEEAALIDTAWMIKEAADKGGWEFSRHLPAPIF
;
A
#
# COMPACT_ATOMS: atom_id res chain seq x y z
N MET A 1 -15.29 24.31 22.57
CA MET A 1 -15.21 22.84 22.57
C MET A 1 -14.00 22.48 21.73
N PRO A 2 -12.98 21.77 22.26
CA PRO A 2 -11.87 21.34 21.43
C PRO A 2 -12.37 20.21 20.51
N THR A 3 -12.28 20.43 19.21
CA THR A 3 -12.50 19.41 18.19
C THR A 3 -11.57 18.24 18.49
N PRO A 4 -12.04 16.98 18.56
CA PRO A 4 -11.14 15.84 18.67
C PRO A 4 -10.21 15.88 17.46
N GLN A 5 -8.93 16.12 17.71
CA GLN A 5 -7.88 16.04 16.71
C GLN A 5 -7.72 14.56 16.40
N LEU A 6 -8.33 14.09 15.32
CA LEU A 6 -8.22 12.71 14.86
C LEU A 6 -6.74 12.47 14.51
N ASN A 7 -6.05 11.61 15.27
CA ASN A 7 -4.71 11.19 14.87
C ASN A 7 -4.88 10.18 13.74
N LEU A 8 -4.61 10.64 12.53
CA LEU A 8 -4.64 9.81 11.33
C LEU A 8 -3.31 9.06 11.20
N ILE A 9 -3.40 7.74 11.08
CA ILE A 9 -2.29 6.80 11.05
C ILE A 9 -2.36 6.01 9.73
N ALA A 10 -1.31 6.10 8.93
CA ALA A 10 -1.14 5.30 7.73
C ALA A 10 -0.83 3.85 8.12
N GLN A 11 -1.60 2.89 7.57
CA GLN A 11 -1.58 1.51 8.04
C GLN A 11 -1.19 0.51 6.95
N SER A 12 -1.54 0.77 5.68
CA SER A 12 -1.16 -0.13 4.59
C SER A 12 -1.11 0.54 3.23
N ILE A 13 -0.31 -0.01 2.31
CA ILE A 13 -0.26 0.37 0.88
C ILE A 13 -0.70 -0.81 0.04
N LEU A 14 -1.76 -0.64 -0.74
CA LEU A 14 -2.22 -1.61 -1.74
C LEU A 14 -1.65 -1.28 -3.11
N PHE A 15 -0.88 -2.20 -3.68
CA PHE A 15 -0.24 -2.06 -4.98
C PHE A 15 -1.14 -2.58 -6.10
N LEU A 16 -1.88 -1.71 -6.78
CA LEU A 16 -2.76 -2.10 -7.89
C LEU A 16 -1.98 -2.27 -9.19
N MET A 17 -1.48 -3.49 -9.41
CA MET A 17 -0.78 -3.86 -10.63
C MET A 17 -1.74 -3.88 -11.83
N PRO A 18 -1.38 -3.28 -12.97
CA PRO A 18 -2.18 -3.35 -14.19
C PRO A 18 -2.25 -4.78 -14.72
N SER A 19 -3.33 -5.07 -15.44
CA SER A 19 -3.46 -6.33 -16.17
C SER A 19 -2.53 -6.33 -17.39
N GLY A 20 -1.32 -6.85 -17.23
CA GLY A 20 -0.33 -7.05 -18.31
C GLY A 20 1.01 -6.34 -18.06
N ILE A 21 1.90 -6.39 -19.06
CA ILE A 21 3.24 -5.79 -19.05
C ILE A 21 3.14 -4.26 -19.28
N GLN A 22 2.39 -3.55 -18.44
CA GLN A 22 2.37 -2.09 -18.50
C GLN A 22 3.34 -1.50 -17.49
N SER A 23 4.19 -0.60 -17.97
CA SER A 23 4.95 0.33 -17.16
C SER A 23 3.98 1.40 -16.63
N ASN A 24 3.97 1.55 -15.31
CA ASN A 24 3.05 2.36 -14.49
C ASN A 24 1.91 1.56 -13.87
N PHE A 25 1.92 1.48 -12.55
CA PHE A 25 0.83 0.96 -11.73
C PHE A 25 0.33 2.04 -10.77
N GLN A 26 -0.80 1.77 -10.11
CA GLN A 26 -1.37 2.68 -9.12
C GLN A 26 -1.22 2.06 -7.74
N VAL A 27 -1.07 2.87 -6.70
CA VAL A 27 -1.16 2.37 -5.33
C VAL A 27 -2.23 3.11 -4.55
N ARG A 28 -2.84 2.42 -3.59
CA ARG A 28 -3.85 2.99 -2.69
C ARG A 28 -3.34 2.93 -1.26
N LEU A 29 -3.33 4.06 -0.58
CA LEU A 29 -2.95 4.14 0.83
C LEU A 29 -4.19 3.99 1.72
N GLY A 30 -4.14 3.06 2.67
CA GLY A 30 -5.10 2.93 3.76
C GLY A 30 -4.66 3.72 4.99
N VAL A 31 -5.55 4.56 5.50
CA VAL A 31 -5.32 5.42 6.68
C VAL A 31 -6.45 5.18 7.67
N HIS A 32 -6.12 5.06 8.95
CA HIS A 32 -7.07 4.82 10.05
C HIS A 32 -6.91 5.90 11.12
N THR A 33 -7.95 6.14 11.92
CA THR A 33 -7.85 7.01 13.11
C THR A 33 -7.63 6.19 14.37
N ASP A 34 -6.94 6.75 15.36
CA ASP A 34 -6.79 6.22 16.72
C ASP A 34 -8.12 5.80 17.39
N ALA A 35 -9.20 6.51 17.10
CA ALA A 35 -10.56 6.04 17.33
C ALA A 35 -10.92 5.02 16.24
N THR A 36 -11.06 3.75 16.63
CA THR A 36 -11.62 2.55 15.93
C THR A 36 -12.71 2.74 14.87
N THR A 37 -13.21 3.95 14.64
CA THR A 37 -13.92 4.37 13.44
C THR A 37 -13.03 4.33 12.20
N VAL A 38 -13.32 3.33 11.38
CA VAL A 38 -12.74 3.09 10.06
C VAL A 38 -12.91 4.32 9.14
N LEU A 39 -11.81 4.98 8.76
CA LEU A 39 -11.74 5.59 7.44
C LEU A 39 -11.41 4.48 6.45
N SER A 40 -12.32 4.34 5.48
CA SER A 40 -12.43 3.16 4.64
C SER A 40 -11.27 3.05 3.66
N LYS A 41 -10.88 1.80 3.34
CA LYS A 41 -10.01 1.41 2.23
C LYS A 41 -9.84 2.47 1.12
N GLY A 42 -8.65 3.09 1.08
CA GLY A 42 -8.10 3.72 -0.12
C GLY A 42 -8.63 5.12 -0.43
N ASP A 43 -8.60 6.03 0.53
CA ASP A 43 -8.89 7.47 0.31
C ASP A 43 -7.86 8.15 -0.61
N PHE A 44 -6.60 7.67 -0.60
CA PHE A 44 -5.53 8.26 -1.40
C PHE A 44 -5.05 7.29 -2.46
N THR A 45 -5.19 7.71 -3.72
CA THR A 45 -4.67 6.98 -4.87
C THR A 45 -3.45 7.72 -5.40
N ILE A 46 -2.34 6.99 -5.46
CA ILE A 46 -1.08 7.47 -6.04
C ILE A 46 -1.00 6.86 -7.43
N ALA A 47 -1.10 7.71 -8.45
CA ALA A 47 -1.04 7.30 -9.84
C ALA A 47 0.40 7.33 -10.37
N ASN A 48 0.61 6.64 -11.49
CA ASN A 48 1.85 6.69 -12.27
C ASN A 48 3.11 6.29 -11.46
N CYS A 49 3.02 5.20 -10.69
CA CYS A 49 4.18 4.61 -10.02
C CYS A 49 4.97 3.78 -11.02
N LYS A 50 6.23 4.15 -11.27
CA LYS A 50 7.08 3.49 -12.27
C LYS A 50 7.52 2.11 -11.82
N ASP A 51 7.92 2.01 -10.57
CA ASP A 51 8.39 0.81 -9.89
C ASP A 51 7.97 0.85 -8.40
N ILE A 52 8.29 -0.23 -7.69
CA ILE A 52 7.90 -0.45 -6.29
C ILE A 52 8.60 0.54 -5.35
N PRO A 53 9.91 0.82 -5.50
CA PRO A 53 10.57 1.90 -4.78
C PRO A 53 9.89 3.27 -4.98
N ASP A 54 9.59 3.67 -6.22
CA ASP A 54 8.92 4.94 -6.55
C ASP A 54 7.52 5.01 -5.92
N ALA A 55 6.78 3.88 -5.88
CA ALA A 55 5.50 3.81 -5.20
C ALA A 55 5.60 4.01 -3.68
N VAL A 56 6.57 3.37 -3.04
CA VAL A 56 6.82 3.51 -1.59
C VAL A 56 7.25 4.95 -1.29
N ASP A 57 8.19 5.52 -2.05
CA ASP A 57 8.66 6.89 -1.86
C ASP A 57 7.52 7.90 -2.01
N LYS A 58 6.67 7.76 -3.03
CA LYS A 58 5.48 8.61 -3.20
C LYS A 58 4.49 8.45 -2.06
N ALA A 59 4.30 7.23 -1.55
CA ALA A 59 3.43 7.01 -0.40
C ALA A 59 3.98 7.68 0.87
N MET A 60 5.28 7.58 1.11
CA MET A 60 5.96 8.24 2.23
C MET A 60 5.90 9.76 2.12
N GLN A 61 6.08 10.31 0.92
CA GLN A 61 5.90 11.74 0.65
C GLN A 61 4.47 12.19 0.93
N LEU A 62 3.46 11.40 0.53
CA LEU A 62 2.06 11.70 0.79
C LEU A 62 1.76 11.69 2.30
N ILE A 63 2.23 10.67 3.02
CA ILE A 63 2.11 10.54 4.49
C ILE A 63 2.70 11.78 5.17
N THR A 64 3.89 12.19 4.75
CA THR A 64 4.58 13.37 5.30
C THR A 64 3.83 14.66 4.97
N ALA A 65 3.38 14.85 3.72
CA ALA A 65 2.64 16.03 3.28
C ALA A 65 1.30 16.18 4.01
N MET A 66 0.68 15.05 4.37
CA MET A 66 -0.57 15.00 5.11
C MET A 66 -0.40 15.03 6.63
N ASN A 67 0.83 15.11 7.13
CA ASN A 67 1.17 15.06 8.55
C ASN A 67 0.58 13.81 9.24
N LEU A 68 0.59 12.67 8.54
CA LEU A 68 0.13 11.38 9.03
C LEU A 68 1.27 10.68 9.77
N SER A 69 0.93 9.97 10.84
CA SER A 69 1.88 9.05 11.49
C SER A 69 1.85 7.69 10.79
N ILE A 70 2.95 6.95 10.81
CA ILE A 70 3.03 5.59 10.25
C ILE A 70 2.75 4.60 11.39
N ALA A 71 1.91 3.60 11.14
CA ALA A 71 1.67 2.54 12.10
C ALA A 71 2.92 1.67 12.30
N ASP A 72 3.17 1.22 13.54
CA ASP A 72 4.25 0.28 13.84
C ASP A 72 4.13 -1.04 13.04
N ASN A 73 2.90 -1.46 12.73
CA ASN A 73 2.58 -2.63 11.90
C ASN A 73 2.17 -2.22 10.48
N PHE A 74 2.98 -1.41 9.80
CA PHE A 74 2.67 -1.01 8.43
C PHE A 74 2.67 -2.23 7.49
N ILE A 75 1.64 -2.37 6.64
CA ILE A 75 1.49 -3.54 5.74
C ILE A 75 1.58 -3.13 4.27
N LEU A 76 2.47 -3.77 3.51
CA LEU A 76 2.47 -3.69 2.05
C LEU A 76 1.62 -4.83 1.46
N VAL A 77 0.62 -4.46 0.66
CA VAL A 77 -0.39 -5.39 0.13
C VAL A 77 -0.26 -5.52 -1.38
N LEU A 78 -0.04 -6.74 -1.86
CA LEU A 78 -0.16 -7.08 -3.27
C LEU A 78 -1.53 -7.74 -3.51
N PRO A 79 -2.39 -7.24 -4.41
CA PRO A 79 -3.66 -7.88 -4.73
C PRO A 79 -3.42 -9.20 -5.49
N PRO A 80 -4.31 -10.20 -5.30
CA PRO A 80 -4.27 -11.41 -6.10
C PRO A 80 -4.57 -11.06 -7.56
N PHE A 81 -3.61 -11.29 -8.44
CA PHE A 81 -3.78 -11.11 -9.88
C PHE A 81 -3.90 -12.48 -10.57
N ILE A 82 -4.85 -12.60 -11.49
CA ILE A 82 -5.03 -13.81 -12.30
C ILE A 82 -4.18 -13.63 -13.55
N GLY A 83 -2.92 -14.08 -13.51
CA GLY A 83 -2.04 -14.11 -14.69
C GLY A 83 -2.68 -14.96 -15.79
N LYS A 84 -2.67 -14.45 -17.03
CA LYS A 84 -3.25 -15.19 -18.18
C LYS A 84 -2.19 -16.01 -18.92
N ASN A 85 -0.90 -15.81 -18.63
CA ASN A 85 0.24 -16.51 -19.23
C ASN A 85 1.44 -16.59 -18.26
N GLU A 86 2.41 -17.47 -18.56
CA GLU A 86 3.60 -17.70 -17.72
C GLU A 86 4.51 -16.47 -17.57
N ALA A 87 4.57 -15.60 -18.59
CA ALA A 87 5.40 -14.38 -18.55
C ALA A 87 4.84 -13.33 -17.58
N GLU A 88 3.51 -13.19 -17.53
CA GLU A 88 2.81 -12.36 -16.55
C GLU A 88 2.97 -12.93 -15.15
N GLU A 89 2.96 -14.27 -15.00
CA GLU A 89 3.19 -14.92 -13.71
C GLU A 89 4.60 -14.69 -13.17
N ALA A 90 5.64 -14.79 -14.02
CA ALA A 90 7.02 -14.47 -13.64
C ALA A 90 7.17 -13.01 -13.19
N ALA A 91 6.63 -12.06 -13.96
CA ALA A 91 6.67 -10.64 -13.59
C ALA A 91 5.94 -10.35 -12.27
N LEU A 92 4.86 -11.08 -11.96
CA LEU A 92 4.14 -10.97 -10.68
C LEU A 92 4.96 -11.51 -9.51
N ILE A 93 5.66 -12.64 -9.70
CA ILE A 93 6.54 -13.21 -8.68
C ILE A 93 7.69 -12.25 -8.38
N ASP A 94 8.32 -11.70 -9.41
CA ASP A 94 9.39 -10.72 -9.27
C ASP A 94 8.89 -9.46 -8.54
N THR A 95 7.72 -8.96 -8.90
CA THR A 95 7.08 -7.84 -8.21
C THR A 95 6.83 -8.17 -6.74
N ALA A 96 6.28 -9.34 -6.43
CA ALA A 96 6.02 -9.76 -5.06
C ALA A 96 7.30 -9.83 -4.21
N TRP A 97 8.41 -10.28 -4.81
CA TRP A 97 9.72 -10.25 -4.17
C TRP A 97 10.19 -8.82 -3.90
N MET A 98 10.05 -7.92 -4.87
CA MET A 98 10.44 -6.51 -4.67
C MET A 98 9.64 -5.82 -3.55
N ILE A 99 8.33 -6.09 -3.43
CA ILE A 99 7.52 -5.57 -2.31
C ILE A 99 8.02 -6.15 -0.99
N LYS A 100 8.27 -7.45 -0.95
CA LYS A 100 8.77 -8.11 0.25
C LYS A 100 10.12 -7.53 0.68
N GLU A 101 11.06 -7.33 -0.24
CA GLU A 101 12.34 -6.71 0.07
C GLU A 101 12.19 -5.27 0.60
N ALA A 102 11.24 -4.50 0.06
CA ALA A 102 10.93 -3.16 0.58
C ALA A 102 10.34 -3.23 1.99
N ALA A 103 9.45 -4.20 2.25
CA ALA A 103 8.88 -4.44 3.57
C ALA A 103 9.96 -4.84 4.58
N ASP A 104 10.82 -5.79 4.23
CA ASP A 104 11.92 -6.26 5.08
C ASP A 104 12.90 -5.13 5.43
N LYS A 105 13.20 -4.23 4.49
CA LYS A 105 14.04 -3.04 4.73
C LYS A 105 13.39 -2.01 5.66
N GLY A 106 12.07 -1.89 5.60
CA GLY A 106 11.29 -0.97 6.43
C GLY A 106 10.88 -1.54 7.79
N GLY A 107 11.09 -2.84 8.03
CA GLY A 107 10.54 -3.54 9.19
C GLY A 107 9.01 -3.68 9.13
N TRP A 108 8.45 -3.68 7.92
CA TRP A 108 7.01 -3.71 7.66
C TRP A 108 6.54 -5.13 7.32
N GLU A 109 5.25 -5.38 7.48
CA GLU A 109 4.66 -6.65 7.09
C GLU A 109 4.33 -6.67 5.58
N PHE A 110 4.53 -7.82 4.95
CA PHE A 110 4.11 -8.05 3.57
C PHE A 110 2.95 -9.04 3.52
N SER A 111 1.87 -8.65 2.84
CA SER A 111 0.71 -9.51 2.61
C SER A 111 0.37 -9.60 1.12
N ARG A 112 0.18 -10.82 0.62
CA ARG A 112 -0.34 -11.10 -0.74
C ARG A 112 -1.86 -11.07 -0.82
N HIS A 113 -2.51 -10.79 0.30
CA HIS A 113 -3.95 -10.69 0.41
C HIS A 113 -4.31 -9.40 1.12
N LEU A 114 -5.44 -8.80 0.73
CA LEU A 114 -6.02 -7.73 1.53
C LEU A 114 -6.21 -8.28 2.95
N PRO A 115 -5.60 -7.67 3.99
CA PRO A 115 -5.92 -8.04 5.35
C PRO A 115 -7.45 -7.98 5.48
N ALA A 116 -8.04 -9.00 6.10
CA ALA A 116 -9.46 -8.99 6.40
C ALA A 116 -9.78 -7.65 7.08
N PRO A 117 -10.90 -6.98 6.74
CA PRO A 117 -11.30 -5.82 7.50
C PRO A 117 -11.27 -6.21 8.97
N ILE A 118 -10.44 -5.53 9.75
CA ILE A 118 -10.33 -5.75 11.18
C ILE A 118 -11.67 -5.22 11.72
N PHE A 119 -12.60 -6.15 11.99
CA PHE A 119 -13.94 -5.87 12.49
C PHE A 119 -13.91 -5.55 13.98
#